data_AF-A0A7S1EVD7-F1
#
_entry.id   AF-A0A7S1EVD7-F1
#
_cell.length_a   1.000
_cell.length_b   1.000
_cell.length_c   1.000
_cell.angle_alpha   90.00
_cell.angle_beta   90.00
_cell.angle_gamma   90.00
#
_symmetry.space_group_name_H-M   'P 1'
#
loop_
_entity.id
_entity.type
_entity.pdbx_description
1 polymer ?
#
loop_
_entity_poly.entity_id
_entity_poly.type
_entity_poly.pdbx_seq_one_letter_code
_entity_poly.pdbx_strand_id
1 'polypeptide(L)'
;QNASGNRSFKAMVSFFGTAEAYALGPFCSGVDFIAVSQTHRSMGLLLTDAVWKHMVRSHFQQALEMVGRLSTPVEEHETVLAALPEGASRSLYLAMQGTSAECFVLQPRARLTLEIYELLEWDKHHRHIIVLREATALADVLGRRKLAESLREGTAPHVLELVSLQALGNGKFPKLPLEEVRWAESADADLVELMSKRLQQRRTWWHRQREFLIEDMTWR
;
A
#
# COMPACT_ATOMS: atom_id res chain seq x y z
N GLN A 1 -31.39 -0.23 -36.88
CA GLN A 1 -31.73 0.77 -35.86
C GLN A 1 -30.74 0.79 -34.66
N ASN A 2 -29.46 0.42 -34.83
CA ASN A 2 -28.47 0.35 -33.73
C ASN A 2 -27.43 1.51 -33.74
N ALA A 3 -27.80 2.70 -34.24
CA ALA A 3 -26.85 3.80 -34.42
C ALA A 3 -26.95 4.91 -33.34
N SER A 4 -27.93 4.86 -32.42
CA SER A 4 -28.12 5.94 -31.43
C SER A 4 -27.35 5.74 -30.12
N GLY A 5 -27.10 4.50 -29.69
CA GLY A 5 -26.32 4.23 -28.46
C GLY A 5 -24.85 4.64 -28.57
N ASN A 6 -24.26 4.52 -29.77
CA ASN A 6 -22.86 4.85 -30.01
C ASN A 6 -22.59 6.36 -30.18
N ARG A 7 -23.63 7.16 -30.39
CA ARG A 7 -23.53 8.64 -30.45
C ARG A 7 -23.57 9.27 -29.07
N SER A 8 -24.33 8.69 -28.13
CA SER A 8 -24.39 9.20 -26.75
C SER A 8 -23.06 9.02 -26.02
N PHE A 9 -22.37 7.89 -26.21
CA PHE A 9 -21.04 7.67 -25.64
C PHE A 9 -19.98 8.55 -26.33
N LYS A 10 -20.00 8.65 -27.67
CA LYS A 10 -19.11 9.58 -28.40
C LYS A 10 -19.33 11.07 -28.04
N ALA A 11 -20.57 11.48 -27.75
CA ALA A 11 -20.90 12.83 -27.31
C ALA A 11 -20.49 13.10 -25.86
N MET A 12 -20.63 12.09 -24.98
CA MET A 12 -20.04 12.12 -23.63
C MET A 12 -18.52 12.26 -23.74
N VAL A 13 -17.90 11.57 -24.72
CA VAL A 13 -16.45 11.55 -24.91
C VAL A 13 -15.86 12.79 -25.59
N SER A 14 -16.63 13.50 -26.41
CA SER A 14 -16.23 14.78 -27.01
C SER A 14 -16.31 15.98 -26.04
N PHE A 15 -16.83 15.77 -24.83
CA PHE A 15 -17.03 16.80 -23.81
C PHE A 15 -16.00 16.75 -22.67
N PHE A 16 -15.04 15.81 -22.69
CA PHE A 16 -14.03 15.71 -21.64
C PHE A 16 -12.96 16.78 -21.82
N GLY A 17 -12.94 17.76 -20.92
CA GLY A 17 -11.81 18.64 -20.68
C GLY A 17 -10.92 18.11 -19.54
N THR A 18 -9.94 18.91 -19.14
CA THR A 18 -9.07 18.58 -18.01
C THR A 18 -9.86 18.47 -16.70
N ALA A 19 -10.91 19.28 -16.50
CA ALA A 19 -11.73 19.27 -15.29
C ALA A 19 -12.40 17.92 -15.02
N GLU A 20 -12.88 17.24 -16.06
CA GLU A 20 -13.51 15.93 -15.93
C GLU A 20 -12.50 14.80 -15.71
N ALA A 21 -11.29 14.91 -16.28
CA ALA A 21 -10.20 13.98 -15.96
C ALA A 21 -9.78 14.08 -14.48
N TYR A 22 -9.81 15.29 -13.91
CA TYR A 22 -9.67 15.48 -12.46
C TYR A 22 -10.83 14.84 -11.68
N ALA A 23 -12.07 15.02 -12.15
CA ALA A 23 -13.24 14.45 -11.48
C ALA A 23 -13.25 12.91 -11.46
N LEU A 24 -12.77 12.27 -12.53
CA LEU A 24 -12.66 10.81 -12.65
C LEU A 24 -11.40 10.24 -12.00
N GLY A 25 -10.36 11.05 -11.83
CA GLY A 25 -9.06 10.70 -11.27
C GLY A 25 -9.14 9.76 -10.06
N PRO A 26 -9.87 10.12 -9.00
CA PRO A 26 -9.99 9.33 -7.77
C PRO A 26 -10.68 7.97 -7.92
N PHE A 27 -11.40 7.72 -9.03
CA PHE A 27 -12.23 6.53 -9.22
C PHE A 27 -11.67 5.56 -10.25
N CYS A 28 -10.59 5.93 -10.95
CA CYS A 28 -10.02 5.15 -12.04
C CYS A 28 -8.53 4.92 -11.79
N SER A 29 -8.06 3.70 -12.04
CA SER A 29 -6.63 3.40 -11.96
C SER A 29 -5.87 4.04 -13.13
N GLY A 30 -4.54 4.14 -13.02
CA GLY A 30 -3.70 4.58 -14.13
C GLY A 30 -3.85 3.69 -15.37
N VAL A 31 -4.14 2.40 -15.19
CA VAL A 31 -4.42 1.47 -16.30
C VAL A 31 -5.72 1.84 -17.01
N ASP A 32 -6.76 2.18 -16.26
CA ASP A 32 -8.04 2.62 -16.82
C ASP A 32 -7.86 3.91 -17.64
N PHE A 33 -7.12 4.88 -17.10
CA PHE A 33 -6.81 6.12 -17.81
C PHE A 33 -6.00 5.89 -19.09
N ILE A 34 -5.02 4.99 -19.06
CA ILE A 34 -4.24 4.63 -20.24
C ILE A 34 -5.14 3.95 -21.28
N ALA A 35 -5.97 2.99 -20.88
CA ALA A 35 -6.90 2.31 -21.77
C ALA A 35 -7.88 3.30 -22.43
N VAL A 36 -8.46 4.20 -21.65
CA VAL A 36 -9.36 5.25 -22.16
C VAL A 36 -8.62 6.17 -23.16
N SER A 37 -7.38 6.55 -22.88
CA SER A 37 -6.58 7.39 -23.78
C SER A 37 -6.27 6.72 -25.13
N GLN A 38 -6.16 5.39 -25.16
CA GLN A 38 -5.92 4.63 -26.39
C GLN A 38 -7.19 4.54 -27.25
N THR A 39 -8.36 4.49 -26.62
CA THR A 39 -9.65 4.46 -27.35
C THR A 39 -10.03 5.82 -27.93
N HIS A 40 -9.60 6.91 -27.31
CA HIS A 40 -9.95 8.27 -27.74
C HIS A 40 -8.75 9.22 -27.69
N ARG A 41 -8.27 9.61 -28.88
CA ARG A 41 -7.09 10.48 -29.05
C ARG A 41 -7.20 11.82 -28.31
N SER A 42 -8.42 12.36 -28.18
CA SER A 42 -8.71 13.58 -27.41
C SER A 42 -8.45 13.39 -25.90
N MET A 43 -8.71 12.21 -25.34
CA MET A 43 -8.44 11.89 -23.94
C MET A 43 -6.94 11.78 -23.66
N GLY A 44 -6.14 11.36 -24.66
CA GLY A 44 -4.68 11.36 -24.55
C GLY A 44 -4.07 12.74 -24.32
N LEU A 45 -4.73 13.81 -24.82
CA LEU A 45 -4.32 15.20 -24.59
C LEU A 45 -4.64 15.69 -23.16
N LEU A 46 -5.51 14.97 -22.43
CA LEU A 46 -5.94 15.33 -21.08
C LEU A 46 -5.06 14.69 -20.00
N LEU A 47 -4.20 13.73 -20.34
CA LEU A 47 -3.24 13.09 -19.43
C LEU A 47 -2.03 13.99 -19.15
N THR A 48 -2.29 15.23 -18.76
CA THR A 48 -1.27 16.22 -18.38
C THR A 48 -0.60 15.82 -17.07
N ASP A 49 0.61 16.33 -16.82
CA ASP A 49 1.33 16.11 -15.56
C ASP A 49 0.46 16.49 -14.34
N ALA A 50 -0.37 17.53 -14.48
CA ALA A 50 -1.26 17.99 -13.44
C ALA A 50 -2.37 16.96 -13.07
N VAL A 51 -2.92 16.25 -14.06
CA VAL A 51 -3.86 15.13 -13.81
C VAL A 51 -3.14 14.00 -13.06
N TRP A 52 -1.92 13.66 -13.46
CA TRP A 52 -1.14 12.64 -12.75
C TRP A 52 -0.81 13.06 -11.32
N LYS A 53 -0.43 14.33 -11.07
CA LYS A 53 -0.25 14.86 -9.71
C LYS A 53 -1.53 14.75 -8.87
N HIS A 54 -2.68 15.04 -9.48
CA HIS A 54 -3.97 14.86 -8.82
C HIS A 54 -4.24 13.40 -8.46
N MET A 55 -3.98 12.47 -9.38
CA MET A 55 -4.13 11.03 -9.11
C MET A 55 -3.16 10.55 -8.02
N VAL A 56 -1.90 11.02 -8.04
CA VAL A 56 -0.92 10.70 -6.97
C VAL A 56 -1.44 11.18 -5.62
N ARG A 57 -1.96 12.40 -5.55
CA ARG A 57 -2.56 12.95 -4.33
C ARG A 57 -3.73 12.10 -3.83
N SER A 58 -4.65 11.78 -4.73
CA SER A 58 -5.90 11.10 -4.37
C SER A 58 -5.67 9.65 -3.95
N HIS A 59 -4.75 8.95 -4.60
CA HIS A 59 -4.53 7.51 -4.35
C HIS A 59 -3.45 7.23 -3.30
N PHE A 60 -2.45 8.10 -3.18
CA PHE A 60 -1.29 7.88 -2.32
C PHE A 60 -1.13 8.95 -1.24
N GLN A 61 -2.26 9.44 -0.71
CA GLN A 61 -2.27 10.46 0.35
C GLN A 61 -1.39 10.07 1.55
N GLN A 62 -1.46 8.82 2.00
CA GLN A 62 -0.69 8.37 3.18
C GLN A 62 0.83 8.40 2.94
N ALA A 63 1.27 8.07 1.72
CA ALA A 63 2.68 8.16 1.36
C ALA A 63 3.16 9.62 1.32
N LEU A 64 2.32 10.54 0.81
CA LEU A 64 2.58 11.97 0.84
C LEU A 64 2.65 12.52 2.26
N GLU A 65 1.73 12.13 3.14
CA GLU A 65 1.76 12.50 4.57
C GLU A 65 3.05 12.03 5.23
N MET A 66 3.47 10.80 4.94
CA MET A 66 4.67 10.21 5.50
C MET A 66 5.93 10.95 5.06
N VAL A 67 6.09 11.21 3.76
CA VAL A 67 7.22 12.01 3.24
C VAL A 67 7.19 13.43 3.80
N GLY A 68 6.01 14.07 3.84
CA GLY A 68 5.85 15.44 4.36
C GLY A 68 6.25 15.56 5.84
N ARG A 69 5.84 14.61 6.69
CA ARG A 69 6.18 14.58 8.12
C ARG A 69 7.65 14.31 8.40
N LEU A 70 8.30 13.49 7.57
CA LEU A 70 9.70 13.11 7.74
C LEU A 70 10.68 14.08 7.03
N SER A 71 10.16 15.03 6.27
CA SER A 71 10.97 16.07 5.63
C SER A 71 11.36 17.16 6.62
N THR A 72 12.48 17.82 6.34
CA THR A 72 12.98 18.96 7.12
C THR A 72 13.19 20.17 6.20
N PRO A 73 12.32 21.21 6.26
CA PRO A 73 11.17 21.36 7.16
C PRO A 73 10.01 20.38 6.83
N VAL A 74 9.05 20.27 7.75
CA VAL A 74 7.80 19.52 7.52
C VAL A 74 7.03 20.17 6.38
N GLU A 75 6.58 19.37 5.42
CA GLU A 75 5.93 19.84 4.19
C GLU A 75 4.49 19.36 4.08
N GLU A 76 3.63 20.20 3.49
CA GLU A 76 2.30 19.81 3.04
C GLU A 76 2.34 19.05 1.71
N HIS A 77 1.29 18.28 1.40
CA HIS A 77 1.24 17.45 0.18
C HIS A 77 1.46 18.26 -1.10
N GLU A 78 0.94 19.49 -1.15
CA GLU A 78 1.07 20.36 -2.31
C GLU A 78 2.53 20.77 -2.54
N THR A 79 3.26 21.03 -1.47
CA THR A 79 4.68 21.37 -1.53
C THR A 79 5.50 20.18 -2.03
N VAL A 80 5.20 18.97 -1.53
CA VAL A 80 5.85 17.73 -1.96
C VAL A 80 5.58 17.46 -3.45
N LEU A 81 4.34 17.62 -3.91
CA LEU A 81 3.96 17.42 -5.31
C LEU A 81 4.48 18.53 -6.24
N ALA A 82 4.57 19.77 -5.75
CA ALA A 82 5.15 20.89 -6.49
C ALA A 82 6.65 20.71 -6.70
N ALA A 83 7.34 20.02 -5.80
CA ALA A 83 8.76 19.71 -5.91
C ALA A 83 9.09 18.60 -6.92
N LEU A 84 8.08 17.92 -7.49
CA LEU A 84 8.30 16.89 -8.50
C LEU A 84 8.85 17.49 -9.81
N PRO A 85 9.86 16.87 -10.44
CA PRO A 85 10.30 17.26 -11.77
C PRO A 85 9.16 17.22 -12.78
N GLU A 86 9.19 18.13 -13.76
CA GLU A 86 8.16 18.21 -14.79
C GLU A 86 8.07 16.89 -15.59
N GLY A 87 6.86 16.34 -15.70
CA GLY A 87 6.61 15.08 -16.39
C GLY A 87 6.93 13.81 -15.58
N ALA A 88 7.45 13.93 -14.36
CA ALA A 88 7.75 12.79 -13.49
C ALA A 88 6.51 12.19 -12.80
N SER A 89 5.37 12.89 -12.81
CA SER A 89 4.21 12.48 -12.01
C SER A 89 3.59 11.18 -12.51
N ARG A 90 3.63 10.94 -13.83
CA ARG A 90 3.14 9.68 -14.42
C ARG A 90 4.03 8.50 -14.04
N SER A 91 5.35 8.64 -14.17
CA SER A 91 6.28 7.56 -13.84
C SER A 91 6.23 7.26 -12.33
N LEU A 92 6.15 8.30 -11.50
CA LEU A 92 5.92 8.16 -10.07
C LEU A 92 4.63 7.39 -9.78
N TYR A 93 3.50 7.80 -10.38
CA TYR A 93 2.22 7.12 -10.19
C TYR A 93 2.32 5.63 -10.50
N LEU A 94 2.92 5.28 -11.64
CA LEU A 94 3.09 3.88 -12.05
C LEU A 94 4.04 3.11 -11.12
N ALA A 95 5.11 3.75 -10.64
CA ALA A 95 6.03 3.14 -9.68
C ALA A 95 5.32 2.84 -8.35
N MET A 96 4.57 3.80 -7.80
CA MET A 96 3.80 3.63 -6.56
C MET A 96 2.72 2.55 -6.73
N GLN A 97 2.01 2.55 -7.86
CA GLN A 97 1.02 1.51 -8.16
C GLN A 97 1.66 0.11 -8.23
N GLY A 98 2.85 0.00 -8.83
CA GLY A 98 3.60 -1.25 -8.89
C GLY A 98 4.02 -1.76 -7.51
N THR A 99 4.49 -0.87 -6.62
CA THR A 99 4.91 -1.27 -5.26
C THR A 99 3.79 -1.89 -4.42
N SER A 100 2.55 -1.47 -4.65
CA SER A 100 1.35 -2.00 -4.00
C SER A 100 0.99 -3.43 -4.43
N ALA A 101 1.26 -3.80 -5.69
CA ALA A 101 0.81 -5.08 -6.26
C ALA A 101 1.69 -6.28 -5.83
N GLU A 102 2.93 -6.04 -5.43
CA GLU A 102 3.92 -7.10 -5.19
C GLU A 102 4.14 -7.44 -3.70
N CYS A 103 3.35 -6.86 -2.79
CA CYS A 103 3.63 -6.94 -1.36
C CYS A 103 2.97 -8.17 -0.68
N PHE A 104 3.78 -8.95 0.05
CA PHE A 104 3.44 -10.11 0.91
C PHE A 104 2.03 -10.68 0.78
N VAL A 105 1.90 -11.77 0.03
CA VAL A 105 0.63 -12.50 -0.11
C VAL A 105 0.53 -13.60 0.93
N LEU A 106 -0.44 -13.48 1.84
CA LEU A 106 -0.78 -14.56 2.76
C LEU A 106 -1.52 -15.67 2.00
N GLN A 107 -0.97 -16.88 2.01
CA GLN A 107 -1.59 -18.04 1.37
C GLN A 107 -2.99 -18.31 1.98
N PRO A 108 -4.01 -18.67 1.18
CA PRO A 108 -5.37 -18.89 1.68
C PRO A 108 -5.44 -19.87 2.87
N ARG A 109 -4.62 -20.94 2.85
CA ARG A 109 -4.53 -21.89 3.96
C ARG A 109 -3.96 -21.26 5.22
N ALA A 110 -2.87 -20.49 5.10
CA ALA A 110 -2.27 -19.78 6.23
C ALA A 110 -3.26 -18.79 6.86
N ARG A 111 -4.08 -18.13 6.03
CA ARG A 111 -5.12 -17.21 6.48
C ARG A 111 -6.17 -17.87 7.37
N LEU A 112 -6.51 -19.13 7.10
CA LEU A 112 -7.46 -19.90 7.93
C LEU A 112 -6.85 -20.38 9.24
N THR A 113 -5.52 -20.49 9.30
CA THR A 113 -4.79 -20.92 10.50
C THR A 113 -4.59 -19.77 11.49
N LEU A 114 -4.67 -18.51 11.06
CA LEU A 114 -4.49 -17.34 11.92
C LEU A 114 -5.80 -17.00 12.65
N GLU A 115 -5.66 -16.56 13.91
CA GLU A 115 -6.79 -16.00 14.66
C GLU A 115 -7.20 -14.63 14.09
N ILE A 116 -8.43 -14.18 14.40
CA ILE A 116 -8.94 -12.89 13.90
C ILE A 116 -8.01 -11.73 14.26
N TYR A 117 -7.49 -11.68 15.49
CA TYR A 117 -6.58 -10.61 15.91
C TYR A 117 -5.23 -10.65 15.15
N GLU A 118 -4.75 -11.84 14.81
CA GLU A 118 -3.51 -12.05 14.03
C GLU A 118 -3.71 -11.60 12.58
N LEU A 119 -4.91 -11.81 12.02
CA LEU A 119 -5.27 -11.31 10.69
C LEU A 119 -5.38 -9.78 10.64
N LEU A 120 -5.92 -9.16 11.68
CA LEU A 120 -5.96 -7.69 11.78
C LEU A 120 -4.55 -7.10 11.87
N GLU A 121 -3.68 -7.76 12.61
CA GLU A 121 -2.28 -7.37 12.74
C GLU A 121 -1.50 -7.55 11.42
N TRP A 122 -1.76 -8.66 10.70
CA TRP A 122 -1.25 -8.86 9.35
C TRP A 122 -1.61 -7.70 8.43
N ASP A 123 -2.90 -7.37 8.36
CA ASP A 123 -3.41 -6.30 7.49
C ASP A 123 -2.84 -4.92 7.87
N LYS A 124 -2.66 -4.66 9.18
CA LYS A 124 -2.00 -3.45 9.66
C LYS A 124 -0.56 -3.33 9.14
N HIS A 125 0.26 -4.36 9.33
CA HIS A 125 1.66 -4.34 8.92
C HIS A 125 1.82 -4.34 7.40
N HIS A 126 0.98 -5.09 6.68
CA HIS A 126 0.95 -5.12 5.22
C HIS A 126 0.66 -3.73 4.64
N ARG A 127 -0.39 -3.05 5.12
CA ARG A 127 -0.69 -1.68 4.70
C ARG A 127 0.45 -0.71 5.02
N HIS A 128 1.08 -0.84 6.19
CA HIS A 128 2.17 0.04 6.57
C HIS A 128 3.41 -0.13 5.67
N ILE A 129 3.74 -1.37 5.28
CA ILE A 129 4.84 -1.64 4.34
C ILE A 129 4.54 -1.04 2.95
N ILE A 130 3.29 -1.18 2.47
CA ILE A 130 2.87 -0.55 1.21
C ILE A 130 3.12 0.95 1.25
N VAL A 131 2.65 1.64 2.30
CA VAL A 131 2.84 3.09 2.45
C VAL A 131 4.33 3.46 2.52
N LEU A 132 5.16 2.69 3.24
CA LEU A 132 6.61 2.93 3.30
C LEU A 132 7.29 2.77 1.93
N ARG A 133 6.89 1.77 1.14
CA ARG A 133 7.42 1.54 -0.22
C ARG A 133 7.00 2.67 -1.18
N GLU A 134 5.74 3.06 -1.12
CA GLU A 134 5.21 4.20 -1.89
C GLU A 134 5.92 5.50 -1.52
N ALA A 135 6.10 5.77 -0.21
CA ALA A 135 6.85 6.92 0.29
C ALA A 135 8.33 6.88 -0.14
N THR A 136 8.94 5.69 -0.18
CA THR A 136 10.31 5.49 -0.65
C THR A 136 10.43 5.85 -2.13
N ALA A 137 9.52 5.34 -2.97
CA ALA A 137 9.49 5.66 -4.40
C ALA A 137 9.33 7.17 -4.64
N LEU A 138 8.46 7.82 -3.87
CA LEU A 138 8.29 9.27 -3.89
C LEU A 138 9.58 10.01 -3.48
N ALA A 139 10.22 9.61 -2.38
CA ALA A 139 11.47 10.20 -1.92
C ALA A 139 12.62 10.04 -2.94
N ASP A 140 12.68 8.89 -3.63
CA ASP A 140 13.64 8.63 -4.70
C ASP A 140 13.45 9.57 -5.89
N VAL A 141 12.20 9.75 -6.35
CA VAL A 141 11.89 10.68 -7.47
C VAL A 141 12.18 12.13 -7.10
N LEU A 142 11.98 12.51 -5.84
CA LEU A 142 12.33 13.83 -5.31
C LEU A 142 13.86 14.01 -5.08
N GLY A 143 14.66 12.97 -5.32
CA GLY A 143 16.12 13.00 -5.08
C GLY A 143 16.51 13.03 -3.60
N ARG A 144 15.59 12.74 -2.68
CA ARG A 144 15.78 12.79 -1.22
C ARG A 144 16.36 11.47 -0.70
N ARG A 145 17.60 11.14 -1.10
CA ARG A 145 18.25 9.84 -0.83
C ARG A 145 18.25 9.43 0.65
N LYS A 146 18.62 10.34 1.55
CA LYS A 146 18.66 10.07 3.00
C LYS A 146 17.28 9.70 3.55
N LEU A 147 16.23 10.37 3.09
CA LEU A 147 14.86 10.07 3.48
C LEU A 147 14.44 8.70 2.94
N ALA A 148 14.73 8.41 1.67
CA ALA A 148 14.46 7.11 1.08
C ALA A 148 15.19 5.97 1.82
N GLU A 149 16.45 6.17 2.21
CA GLU A 149 17.20 5.21 3.05
C GLU A 149 16.53 4.98 4.41
N SER A 150 16.16 6.06 5.10
CA SER A 150 15.46 5.96 6.39
C SER A 150 14.11 5.24 6.28
N LEU A 151 13.34 5.48 5.22
CA LEU A 151 12.07 4.79 4.95
C LEU A 151 12.28 3.29 4.68
N ARG A 152 13.33 2.92 3.93
CA ARG A 152 13.69 1.52 3.69
C ARG A 152 14.09 0.81 4.99
N GLU A 153 14.89 1.46 5.83
CA GLU A 153 15.27 0.93 7.14
C GLU A 153 14.05 0.74 8.05
N GLY A 154 13.10 1.68 8.02
CA GLY A 154 11.83 1.59 8.74
C GLY A 154 10.92 0.44 8.28
N THR A 155 11.18 -0.17 7.12
CA THR A 155 10.38 -1.29 6.59
C THR A 155 10.70 -2.60 7.29
N ALA A 156 11.96 -2.82 7.69
CA ALA A 156 12.44 -4.06 8.29
C ALA A 156 11.60 -4.57 9.48
N PRO A 157 11.27 -3.76 10.51
CA PRO A 157 10.48 -4.23 11.64
C PRO A 157 9.10 -4.73 11.23
N HIS A 158 8.42 -4.07 10.29
CA HIS A 158 7.10 -4.49 9.83
C HIS A 158 7.15 -5.78 9.01
N VAL A 159 8.23 -5.98 8.24
CA VAL A 159 8.44 -7.24 7.54
C VAL A 159 8.67 -8.37 8.54
N LEU A 160 9.45 -8.17 9.59
CA LEU A 160 9.61 -9.17 10.66
C LEU A 160 8.27 -9.57 11.26
N GLU A 161 7.39 -8.60 11.51
CA GLU A 161 6.05 -8.88 12.02
C GLU A 161 5.23 -9.75 11.05
N LEU A 162 5.21 -9.42 9.75
CA LEU A 162 4.54 -10.26 8.76
C LEU A 162 5.15 -11.65 8.64
N VAL A 163 6.47 -11.76 8.62
CA VAL A 163 7.18 -13.03 8.55
C VAL A 163 6.85 -13.91 9.76
N SER A 164 6.81 -13.32 10.97
CA SER A 164 6.43 -14.03 12.18
C SER A 164 4.97 -14.52 12.15
N LEU A 165 4.03 -13.73 11.63
CA LEU A 165 2.63 -14.14 11.43
C LEU A 165 2.52 -15.24 10.37
N GLN A 166 3.27 -15.15 9.27
CA GLN A 166 3.31 -16.18 8.25
C GLN A 166 3.85 -17.52 8.81
N ALA A 167 4.82 -17.46 9.72
CA ALA A 167 5.37 -18.62 10.41
C ALA A 167 4.30 -19.36 11.21
N LEU A 168 3.46 -18.62 11.94
CA LEU A 168 2.34 -19.18 12.69
C LEU A 168 1.30 -19.83 11.79
N GLY A 169 0.97 -19.19 10.66
CA GLY A 169 -0.02 -19.71 9.72
C GLY A 169 0.43 -20.97 8.98
N ASN A 170 1.74 -21.11 8.71
CA ASN A 170 2.31 -22.22 7.93
C ASN A 170 2.99 -23.31 8.77
N GLY A 171 3.20 -23.07 10.07
CA GLY A 171 3.87 -24.01 10.98
C GLY A 171 5.35 -24.28 10.64
N LYS A 172 5.98 -23.42 9.84
CA LYS A 172 7.39 -23.53 9.44
C LYS A 172 8.10 -22.24 9.80
N PHE A 173 9.35 -22.36 10.29
CA PHE A 173 10.23 -21.22 10.40
C PHE A 173 10.50 -20.67 8.99
N PRO A 174 10.07 -19.43 8.71
CA PRO A 174 10.29 -18.82 7.42
C PRO A 174 11.78 -18.48 7.32
N LYS A 175 12.37 -18.70 6.14
CA LYS A 175 13.62 -18.01 5.80
C LYS A 175 13.26 -16.55 5.61
N LEU A 176 13.98 -15.62 6.25
CA LEU A 176 13.81 -14.18 6.03
C LEU A 176 13.86 -13.91 4.53
N PRO A 177 12.73 -13.56 3.89
CA PRO A 177 12.72 -13.29 2.48
C PRO A 177 13.06 -11.82 2.25
N LEU A 178 13.58 -11.55 1.05
CA LEU A 178 13.75 -10.26 0.36
C LEU A 178 15.18 -9.71 0.37
N GLU A 179 15.74 -9.61 -0.84
CA GLU A 179 16.95 -8.85 -1.17
C GLU A 179 16.77 -7.35 -0.93
N GLU A 180 15.51 -6.88 -0.86
CA GLU A 180 15.15 -5.47 -0.74
C GLU A 180 15.22 -4.92 0.69
N VAL A 181 15.22 -5.78 1.71
CA VAL A 181 15.20 -5.36 3.12
C VAL A 181 16.60 -5.47 3.71
N ARG A 182 17.10 -4.36 4.26
CA ARG A 182 18.34 -4.35 5.03
C ARG A 182 18.05 -4.84 6.44
N TRP A 183 18.44 -6.08 6.70
CA TRP A 183 18.29 -6.70 8.01
C TRP A 183 19.37 -6.22 8.98
N ALA A 184 18.98 -5.97 10.23
CA ALA A 184 19.93 -5.86 11.32
C ALA A 184 20.55 -7.24 11.60
N GLU A 185 21.76 -7.27 12.17
CA GLU A 185 22.42 -8.51 12.58
C GLU A 185 21.60 -9.31 13.62
N SER A 186 20.72 -8.62 14.36
CA SER A 186 19.82 -9.22 15.35
C SER A 186 18.54 -9.81 14.74
N ALA A 187 18.26 -9.65 13.44
CA ALA A 187 16.94 -9.93 12.86
C ALA A 187 16.45 -11.37 13.10
N ASP A 188 17.34 -12.37 13.07
CA ASP A 188 16.99 -13.76 13.36
C ASP A 188 16.62 -13.95 14.85
N ALA A 189 17.36 -13.32 15.76
CA ALA A 189 17.07 -13.36 17.20
C ALA A 189 15.74 -12.64 17.50
N ASP A 190 15.53 -11.48 16.90
CA ASP A 190 14.31 -10.68 17.02
C ASP A 190 13.10 -11.47 16.49
N LEU A 191 13.25 -12.19 15.38
CA LEU A 191 12.19 -13.05 14.83
C LEU A 191 11.84 -14.19 15.79
N VAL A 192 12.84 -14.85 16.39
CA VAL A 192 12.61 -15.94 17.37
C VAL A 192 11.89 -15.41 18.61
N GLU A 193 12.28 -14.24 19.10
CA GLU A 193 11.62 -13.58 20.23
C GLU A 193 10.16 -13.23 19.89
N LEU A 194 9.93 -12.60 18.73
CA LEU A 194 8.58 -12.27 18.25
C LEU A 194 7.70 -13.50 18.13
N MET A 195 8.20 -14.59 17.53
CA MET A 195 7.46 -15.84 17.41
C MET A 195 7.10 -16.42 18.79
N SER A 196 8.05 -16.40 19.72
CA SER A 196 7.82 -16.88 21.10
C SER A 196 6.75 -16.05 21.81
N LYS A 197 6.82 -14.73 21.69
CA LYS A 197 5.82 -13.79 22.22
C LYS A 197 4.43 -14.06 21.64
N ARG A 198 4.31 -14.26 20.33
CA ARG A 198 3.02 -14.52 19.68
C ARG A 198 2.41 -15.86 20.10
N LEU A 199 3.22 -16.92 20.20
CA LEU A 199 2.76 -18.20 20.73
C LEU A 199 2.22 -18.06 22.15
N GLN A 200 2.88 -17.26 22.99
CA GLN A 200 2.42 -16.98 24.36
C GLN A 200 1.12 -16.16 24.39
N GLN A 201 1.00 -15.16 23.51
CA GLN A 201 -0.23 -14.37 23.36
C GLN A 201 -1.40 -15.25 22.93
N ARG A 202 -1.18 -16.13 21.96
CA ARG A 202 -2.20 -17.07 21.46
C ARG A 202 -2.69 -18.01 22.56
N ARG A 203 -1.78 -18.58 23.36
CA ARG A 203 -2.14 -19.41 24.54
C ARG A 203 -2.99 -18.62 25.54
N THR A 204 -2.58 -17.40 25.85
CA THR A 204 -3.32 -16.52 26.78
C THR A 204 -4.70 -16.20 26.24
N TRP A 205 -4.80 -15.89 24.94
CA TRP A 205 -6.07 -15.61 24.28
C TRP A 205 -7.00 -16.81 24.34
N TRP A 206 -6.52 -18.00 23.98
CA TRP A 206 -7.30 -19.24 24.08
C TRP A 206 -7.78 -19.54 25.49
N HIS A 207 -6.93 -19.30 26.50
CA HIS A 207 -7.32 -19.46 27.90
C HIS A 207 -8.52 -18.56 28.26
N ARG A 208 -8.43 -17.28 27.89
CA ARG A 208 -9.50 -16.30 28.15
C ARG A 208 -10.80 -16.64 27.42
N GLN A 209 -10.71 -17.08 26.16
CA GLN A 209 -11.89 -17.51 25.40
C GLN A 209 -12.56 -18.72 26.05
N ARG A 210 -11.76 -19.68 26.51
CA ARG A 210 -12.26 -20.86 27.21
C ARG A 210 -12.95 -20.49 28.51
N GLU A 211 -12.35 -19.62 29.32
CA GLU A 211 -12.95 -19.14 30.58
C GLU A 211 -14.28 -18.43 30.31
N PHE A 212 -14.32 -17.51 29.34
CA PHE A 212 -15.53 -16.81 28.95
C PHE A 212 -16.66 -17.78 28.55
N LEU A 213 -16.36 -18.81 27.75
CA LEU A 213 -17.33 -19.82 27.35
C LEU A 213 -17.81 -20.68 28.53
N ILE A 214 -16.92 -21.04 29.46
CA ILE A 214 -17.30 -21.80 30.66
C ILE A 214 -18.22 -20.97 31.54
N GLU A 215 -17.88 -19.71 31.78
CA GLU A 215 -18.72 -18.78 32.53
C GLU A 215 -20.12 -18.72 31.91
N ASP A 216 -20.23 -18.42 30.60
CA ASP A 216 -21.51 -18.34 29.89
C ASP A 216 -22.36 -19.62 30.01
N MET A 217 -21.74 -20.80 30.03
CA MET A 217 -22.44 -22.08 30.24
C MET A 217 -22.92 -22.29 31.68
N THR A 218 -22.20 -21.74 32.68
CA THR A 218 -22.56 -21.84 34.10
C THR A 218 -23.61 -20.82 34.56
N TRP A 219 -23.91 -19.81 33.75
CA TRP A 219 -24.95 -18.80 34.00
C TRP A 219 -26.39 -19.27 33.62
N ARG A 220 -26.60 -20.58 33.41
CA ARG A 220 -27.91 -21.21 33.21
C ARG A 220 -28.35 -21.99 34.44
#